data_AF-A1RUY9-F1
#
_entry.id   AF-A1RUY9-F1
#
_cell.length_a   1.000
_cell.length_b   1.000
_cell.length_c   1.000
_cell.angle_alpha   90.00
_cell.angle_beta   90.00
_cell.angle_gamma   90.00
#
_symmetry.space_group_name_H-M   'P 1'
#
loop_
_entity.id
_entity.type
_entity.pdbx_description
1 polymer ?
#
loop_
_entity_poly.entity_id
_entity_poly.type
_entity_poly.pdbx_seq_one_letter_code
_entity_poly.pdbx_strand_id
1 'polypeptide(L)'
;MILQIVDYSESIHTLGDVRAIVSPRCKNPPPSPRLSSFCILAKAVKRIYGVEIFGALQDQIDLGLDVLDNVLLFGQLPLEDMWLARILPYGVAAGSCFTPRPDPIVATLAVLSVGIAPVAVDLRYGYGEYAHFLAERAEELGAEVQLIVVKPLELPGDIIFHSSAPPYLRERYIKTPGDVSIRRGEITLSKATVEENSTPTEPRFWDALKRVGEILNLDIDFFEDLASQSVLSHSYILDHITTWQLGYLAKWGFIKQVPGGWSSTPKLLYLYGLYRRR
;
A
#
# COMPACT_ATOMS: atom_id res chain seq x y z
N MET A 1 4.80 13.39 14.87
CA MET A 1 6.19 13.88 15.08
C MET A 1 7.16 13.03 14.27
N ILE A 2 8.03 13.66 13.49
CA ILE A 2 9.08 12.98 12.70
C ILE A 2 10.42 13.12 13.41
N LEU A 3 11.13 12.00 13.52
CA LEU A 3 12.49 11.90 14.02
C LEU A 3 13.36 11.26 12.95
N GLN A 4 14.54 11.80 12.69
CA GLN A 4 15.48 11.22 11.73
C GLN A 4 16.69 10.66 12.49
N ILE A 5 17.01 9.39 12.28
CA ILE A 5 18.17 8.73 12.88
C ILE A 5 19.15 8.41 11.75
N VAL A 6 20.26 9.14 11.71
CA VAL A 6 21.36 8.92 10.78
C VAL A 6 22.20 7.76 11.30
N ASP A 7 22.03 6.59 10.68
CA ASP A 7 22.62 5.32 11.11
C ASP A 7 23.24 4.56 9.93
N TYR A 8 24.50 4.15 10.11
CA TYR A 8 25.31 3.38 9.16
C TYR A 8 25.61 1.97 9.64
N SER A 9 25.12 1.59 10.82
CA SER A 9 25.25 0.24 11.35
C SER A 9 24.41 -0.75 10.54
N GLU A 10 24.64 -2.04 10.76
CA GLU A 10 23.79 -3.07 10.17
C GLU A 10 22.43 -3.18 10.88
N SER A 11 22.41 -2.99 12.20
CA SER A 11 21.20 -3.13 13.01
C SER A 11 20.29 -1.91 12.88
N ILE A 12 19.07 -2.01 13.39
CA ILE A 12 18.12 -0.88 13.44
C ILE A 12 18.19 -0.33 14.86
N HIS A 13 18.53 0.95 15.00
CA HIS A 13 18.56 1.63 16.28
C HIS A 13 17.43 2.64 16.37
N THR A 14 16.70 2.61 17.48
CA THR A 14 15.54 3.48 17.74
C THR A 14 15.75 4.29 19.01
N LEU A 15 15.10 5.44 19.06
CA LEU A 15 14.99 6.22 20.28
C LEU A 15 13.77 5.73 21.06
N GLY A 16 13.99 5.05 22.19
CA GLY A 16 12.92 4.44 23.00
C GLY A 16 12.22 3.26 22.30
N ASP A 17 11.09 2.87 22.86
CA ASP A 17 10.31 1.73 22.39
C ASP A 17 9.43 2.11 21.19
N VAL A 18 9.48 1.30 20.13
CA VAL A 18 8.61 1.41 18.97
C VAL A 18 7.64 0.24 18.92
N ARG A 19 6.40 0.49 18.48
CA ARG A 19 5.40 -0.59 18.31
C ARG A 19 5.64 -1.40 17.05
N ALA A 20 6.19 -0.77 16.01
CA ALA A 20 6.47 -1.45 14.76
C ALA A 20 7.77 -0.97 14.10
N ILE A 21 8.35 -1.86 13.30
CA ILE A 21 9.51 -1.62 12.46
C ILE A 21 9.14 -2.00 11.03
N VAL A 22 9.45 -1.13 10.07
CA VAL A 22 9.36 -1.42 8.64
C VAL A 22 10.79 -1.50 8.09
N SER A 23 11.26 -2.71 7.76
CA SER A 23 12.65 -2.91 7.29
C SER A 23 12.79 -4.14 6.40
N PRO A 24 13.73 -4.15 5.42
CA PRO A 24 14.04 -5.33 4.62
C PRO A 24 14.43 -6.57 5.45
N ARG A 25 14.78 -6.39 6.72
CA ARG A 25 15.08 -7.47 7.67
C ARG A 25 13.83 -8.18 8.20
N CYS A 26 12.67 -7.56 8.10
CA CYS A 26 11.39 -8.14 8.49
C CYS A 26 10.87 -9.08 7.40
N LYS A 27 10.04 -10.05 7.80
CA LYS A 27 9.46 -11.05 6.87
C LYS A 27 7.95 -10.90 6.69
N ASN A 28 7.24 -10.32 7.66
CA ASN A 28 5.78 -10.22 7.62
C ASN A 28 5.36 -9.15 6.63
N PRO A 29 4.42 -9.38 5.71
CA PRO A 29 3.92 -8.31 4.86
C PRO A 29 3.16 -7.26 5.69
N PRO A 30 3.17 -6.00 5.25
CA PRO A 30 2.42 -4.95 5.93
C PRO A 30 0.91 -5.26 5.86
N PRO A 31 0.12 -4.75 6.83
CA PRO A 31 -1.31 -4.98 6.86
C PRO A 31 -2.00 -4.40 5.61
N SER A 32 -3.16 -4.93 5.23
CA SER A 32 -4.03 -4.26 4.26
C SER A 32 -4.35 -2.84 4.74
N PRO A 33 -4.09 -1.79 3.94
CA PRO A 33 -4.36 -0.42 4.34
C PRO A 33 -5.86 -0.22 4.61
N ARG A 34 -6.19 0.57 5.64
CA ARG A 34 -7.56 1.07 5.81
C ARG A 34 -7.89 2.05 4.69
N LEU A 35 -9.07 1.89 4.10
CA LEU A 35 -9.54 2.78 3.05
C LEU A 35 -9.78 4.21 3.56
N SER A 36 -9.90 4.44 4.86
CA SER A 36 -9.87 5.79 5.43
C SER A 36 -8.56 6.57 5.16
N SER A 37 -7.49 5.87 4.75
CA SER A 37 -6.18 6.47 4.40
C SER A 37 -5.95 6.54 2.88
N PHE A 38 -6.99 6.32 2.07
CA PHE A 38 -6.85 6.15 0.62
C PHE A 38 -6.23 7.35 -0.10
N CYS A 39 -6.52 8.58 0.32
CA CYS A 39 -6.01 9.79 -0.33
C CYS A 39 -4.48 9.80 -0.38
N ILE A 40 -3.82 9.61 0.78
CA ILE A 40 -2.36 9.65 0.87
C ILE A 40 -1.72 8.42 0.22
N LEU A 41 -2.38 7.25 0.32
CA LEU A 41 -1.95 6.03 -0.36
C LEU A 41 -1.97 6.21 -1.88
N ALA A 42 -3.06 6.74 -2.45
CA ALA A 42 -3.20 6.99 -3.88
C ALA A 42 -2.16 8.02 -4.39
N LYS A 43 -1.93 9.11 -3.65
CA LYS A 43 -0.87 10.08 -3.98
C LYS A 43 0.50 9.41 -4.03
N ALA A 44 0.84 8.62 -3.01
CA ALA A 44 2.13 7.93 -2.93
C ALA A 44 2.30 6.92 -4.07
N VAL A 45 1.28 6.08 -4.31
CA VAL A 45 1.28 5.10 -5.40
C VAL A 45 1.44 5.76 -6.76
N LYS A 46 0.69 6.82 -7.04
CA LYS A 46 0.83 7.57 -8.30
C LYS A 46 2.22 8.15 -8.47
N ARG A 47 2.80 8.70 -7.39
CA ARG A 47 4.12 9.32 -7.43
C ARG A 47 5.25 8.31 -7.63
N ILE A 48 5.14 7.13 -7.01
CA ILE A 48 6.19 6.09 -7.03
C ILE A 48 6.06 5.19 -8.27
N TYR A 49 4.84 4.79 -8.61
CA TYR A 49 4.57 3.77 -9.65
C TYR A 49 3.94 4.34 -10.92
N GLY A 50 3.52 5.60 -10.93
CA GLY A 50 2.87 6.23 -12.10
C GLY A 50 1.43 5.81 -12.36
N VAL A 51 0.85 4.96 -11.49
CA VAL A 51 -0.49 4.39 -11.66
C VAL A 51 -1.51 5.18 -10.83
N GLU A 52 -2.61 5.58 -11.45
CA GLU A 52 -3.72 6.25 -10.77
C GLU A 52 -4.70 5.23 -10.20
N ILE A 53 -4.83 5.19 -8.86
CA ILE A 53 -5.74 4.26 -8.17
C ILE A 53 -6.84 4.94 -7.38
N PHE A 54 -6.85 6.28 -7.29
CA PHE A 54 -7.81 7.00 -6.44
C PHE A 54 -9.26 6.62 -6.72
N GLY A 55 -9.65 6.58 -8.00
CA GLY A 55 -11.01 6.23 -8.40
C GLY A 55 -11.41 4.80 -8.01
N ALA A 56 -10.47 3.85 -8.11
CA ALA A 56 -10.72 2.46 -7.71
C ALA A 56 -10.85 2.33 -6.19
N LEU A 57 -10.02 3.05 -5.41
CA LEU A 57 -10.13 3.07 -3.96
C LEU A 57 -11.44 3.71 -3.48
N GLN A 58 -11.86 4.81 -4.11
CA GLN A 58 -13.17 5.43 -3.84
C GLN A 58 -14.31 4.45 -4.13
N ASP A 59 -14.23 3.70 -5.22
CA ASP A 59 -15.23 2.68 -5.53
C ASP A 59 -15.33 1.63 -4.43
N GLN A 60 -14.21 1.18 -3.86
CA GLN A 60 -14.25 0.22 -2.74
C GLN A 60 -14.93 0.81 -1.50
N ILE A 61 -14.71 2.09 -1.21
CA ILE A 61 -15.40 2.80 -0.12
C ILE A 61 -16.91 2.86 -0.39
N ASP A 62 -17.29 3.26 -1.60
CA ASP A 62 -18.71 3.38 -2.00
C ASP A 62 -19.42 2.01 -1.99
N LEU A 63 -18.67 0.93 -2.19
CA LEU A 63 -19.12 -0.47 -2.09
C LEU A 63 -19.09 -1.02 -0.65
N GLY A 64 -18.73 -0.19 0.34
CA GLY A 64 -18.80 -0.52 1.76
C GLY A 64 -17.60 -1.29 2.32
N LEU A 65 -16.45 -1.26 1.65
CA LEU A 65 -15.22 -1.88 2.17
C LEU A 65 -14.50 -0.93 3.14
N ASP A 66 -13.98 -1.48 4.24
CA ASP A 66 -13.20 -0.73 5.24
C ASP A 66 -11.68 -0.77 4.98
N VAL A 67 -11.22 -1.83 4.31
CA VAL A 67 -9.81 -2.10 4.03
C VAL A 67 -9.65 -2.37 2.54
N LEU A 68 -8.46 -2.07 2.03
CA LEU A 68 -8.11 -2.33 0.65
C LEU A 68 -8.25 -3.82 0.34
N ASP A 69 -9.08 -4.13 -0.64
CA ASP A 69 -9.20 -5.45 -1.24
C ASP A 69 -8.37 -5.49 -2.53
N ASN A 70 -7.21 -6.12 -2.46
CA ASN A 70 -6.29 -6.24 -3.57
C ASN A 70 -6.87 -7.10 -4.72
N VAL A 71 -7.73 -8.08 -4.41
CA VAL A 71 -8.32 -8.95 -5.44
C VAL A 71 -9.38 -8.19 -6.22
N LEU A 72 -10.21 -7.40 -5.53
CA LEU A 72 -11.14 -6.47 -6.18
C LEU A 72 -10.37 -5.39 -6.97
N LEU A 73 -9.32 -4.79 -6.38
CA LEU A 73 -8.50 -3.78 -7.05
C LEU A 73 -7.91 -4.33 -8.36
N PHE A 74 -7.44 -5.59 -8.35
CA PHE A 74 -6.95 -6.27 -9.55
C PHE A 74 -8.01 -6.32 -10.66
N GLY A 75 -9.29 -6.50 -10.32
CA GLY A 75 -10.39 -6.43 -11.29
C GLY A 75 -10.74 -5.01 -11.73
N GLN A 76 -10.63 -4.03 -10.82
CA GLN A 76 -10.97 -2.62 -11.06
C GLN A 76 -9.99 -1.94 -12.02
N LEU A 77 -8.69 -2.19 -11.86
CA LEU A 77 -7.64 -1.52 -12.62
C LEU A 77 -7.66 -1.88 -14.12
N PRO A 78 -7.17 -0.99 -15.01
CA PRO A 78 -6.85 -1.32 -16.39
C PRO A 78 -5.93 -2.54 -16.49
N LEU A 79 -6.00 -3.26 -17.62
CA LEU A 79 -5.29 -4.54 -17.79
C LEU A 79 -3.77 -4.38 -17.64
N GLU A 80 -3.23 -3.27 -18.15
CA GLU A 80 -1.84 -2.86 -18.08
C GLU A 80 -1.35 -2.51 -16.67
N ASP A 81 -2.26 -2.13 -15.76
CA ASP A 81 -1.95 -1.64 -14.41
C ASP A 81 -2.28 -2.66 -13.31
N MET A 82 -2.94 -3.77 -13.65
CA MET A 82 -3.35 -4.81 -12.70
C MET A 82 -2.21 -5.34 -11.83
N TRP A 83 -0.97 -5.34 -12.34
CA TRP A 83 0.21 -5.79 -11.61
C TRP A 83 0.40 -5.05 -10.27
N LEU A 84 -0.03 -3.79 -10.20
CA LEU A 84 0.10 -2.98 -8.99
C LEU A 84 -0.66 -3.60 -7.81
N ALA A 85 -1.88 -4.11 -8.06
CA ALA A 85 -2.68 -4.71 -7.00
C ALA A 85 -2.00 -5.95 -6.36
N ARG A 86 -1.10 -6.61 -7.10
CA ARG A 86 -0.34 -7.77 -6.61
C ARG A 86 0.78 -7.41 -5.64
N ILE A 87 1.29 -6.19 -5.73
CA ILE A 87 2.44 -5.75 -4.94
C ILE A 87 2.01 -4.90 -3.74
N LEU A 88 0.80 -4.35 -3.75
CA LEU A 88 0.27 -3.58 -2.62
C LEU A 88 0.12 -4.44 -1.36
N PRO A 89 0.20 -3.84 -0.15
CA PRO A 89 0.11 -4.61 1.09
C PRO A 89 -1.22 -5.35 1.26
N TYR A 90 -1.18 -6.54 1.86
CA TYR A 90 -2.34 -7.44 2.02
C TYR A 90 -2.35 -8.23 3.34
N GLY A 91 -1.44 -7.93 4.27
CA GLY A 91 -1.26 -8.69 5.50
C GLY A 91 -2.32 -8.40 6.57
N VAL A 92 -2.15 -9.03 7.73
CA VAL A 92 -2.93 -8.73 8.95
C VAL A 92 -2.10 -7.87 9.91
N ALA A 93 -2.78 -7.06 10.72
CA ALA A 93 -2.16 -6.16 11.71
C ALA A 93 -1.69 -6.90 12.99
N ALA A 94 -1.03 -8.06 12.84
CA ALA A 94 -0.67 -8.95 13.96
C ALA A 94 0.83 -8.97 14.30
N GLY A 95 1.67 -8.16 13.64
CA GLY A 95 3.12 -8.15 13.81
C GLY A 95 3.69 -6.81 14.29
N SER A 96 4.94 -6.85 14.75
CA SER A 96 5.76 -5.69 15.12
C SER A 96 6.91 -5.43 14.13
N CYS A 97 7.17 -6.34 13.19
CA CYS A 97 8.19 -6.18 12.14
C CYS A 97 7.59 -6.47 10.76
N PHE A 98 7.56 -5.48 9.88
CA PHE A 98 6.97 -5.55 8.55
C PHE A 98 8.02 -5.37 7.44
N THR A 99 7.99 -6.24 6.43
CA THR A 99 8.80 -6.09 5.22
C THR A 99 8.31 -4.89 4.42
N PRO A 100 9.22 -4.12 3.78
CA PRO A 100 8.88 -2.95 2.97
C PRO A 100 8.44 -3.39 1.57
N ARG A 101 7.37 -4.19 1.48
CA ARG A 101 6.76 -4.58 0.20
C ARG A 101 5.47 -3.77 0.00
N PRO A 102 5.28 -3.09 -1.14
CA PRO A 102 6.21 -3.06 -2.28
C PRO A 102 7.43 -2.17 -2.08
N ASP A 103 7.32 -1.17 -1.21
CA ASP A 103 8.38 -0.23 -0.83
C ASP A 103 8.15 0.24 0.63
N PRO A 104 9.14 0.86 1.31
CA PRO A 104 9.01 1.23 2.72
C PRO A 104 7.98 2.34 2.96
N ILE A 105 7.67 3.19 1.98
CA ILE A 105 6.69 4.27 2.10
C ILE A 105 5.29 3.69 2.11
N VAL A 106 4.91 2.93 1.08
CA VAL A 106 3.57 2.31 1.00
C VAL A 106 3.35 1.34 2.15
N ALA A 107 4.37 0.55 2.51
CA ALA A 107 4.32 -0.33 3.68
C ALA A 107 4.05 0.44 4.98
N THR A 108 4.75 1.56 5.21
CA THR A 108 4.55 2.36 6.42
C THR A 108 3.20 3.05 6.43
N LEU A 109 2.73 3.58 5.30
CA LEU A 109 1.39 4.16 5.20
C LEU A 109 0.32 3.13 5.56
N ALA A 110 0.50 1.88 5.13
CA ALA A 110 -0.38 0.78 5.51
C ALA A 110 -0.37 0.50 7.01
N VAL A 111 0.82 0.42 7.64
CA VAL A 111 0.97 0.24 9.09
C VAL A 111 0.33 1.38 9.88
N LEU A 112 0.56 2.63 9.47
CA LEU A 112 -0.04 3.81 10.10
C LEU A 112 -1.58 3.83 9.93
N SER A 113 -2.09 3.37 8.78
CA SER A 113 -3.53 3.36 8.50
C SER A 113 -4.34 2.50 9.48
N VAL A 114 -3.74 1.47 10.06
CA VAL A 114 -4.37 0.60 11.07
C VAL A 114 -4.15 1.08 12.50
N GLY A 115 -3.51 2.25 12.69
CA GLY A 115 -3.30 2.87 14.01
C GLY A 115 -2.06 2.38 14.76
N ILE A 116 -1.11 1.72 14.09
CA ILE A 116 0.12 1.26 14.71
C ILE A 116 1.16 2.38 14.71
N ALA A 117 1.41 2.96 15.89
CA ALA A 117 2.46 3.93 16.16
C ALA A 117 2.87 3.88 17.65
N PRO A 118 4.12 4.21 18.03
CA PRO A 118 5.22 4.71 17.19
C PRO A 118 5.79 3.66 16.23
N VAL A 119 6.32 4.09 15.08
CA VAL A 119 6.92 3.21 14.05
C VAL A 119 8.32 3.67 13.66
N ALA A 120 9.24 2.73 13.49
CA ALA A 120 10.56 2.96 12.89
C ALA A 120 10.58 2.45 11.45
N VAL A 121 11.17 3.22 10.53
CA VAL A 121 11.18 2.93 9.10
C VAL A 121 12.60 2.97 8.57
N ASP A 122 13.06 1.86 8.01
CA ASP A 122 14.38 1.74 7.43
C ASP A 122 14.41 2.24 5.98
N LEU A 123 14.93 3.46 5.79
CA LEU A 123 15.08 4.13 4.51
C LEU A 123 16.55 4.17 4.03
N ARG A 124 17.45 3.41 4.68
CA ARG A 124 18.88 3.40 4.31
C ARG A 124 19.12 2.87 2.90
N TYR A 125 18.19 2.06 2.39
CA TYR A 125 18.26 1.43 1.06
C TYR A 125 17.53 2.22 -0.04
N GLY A 126 17.07 3.44 0.22
CA GLY A 126 16.43 4.32 -0.78
C GLY A 126 15.13 4.96 -0.29
N TYR A 127 14.38 5.55 -1.21
CA TYR A 127 13.04 6.15 -0.99
C TYR A 127 12.96 7.37 -0.06
N GLY A 128 14.11 7.91 0.39
CA GLY A 128 14.15 9.13 1.21
C GLY A 128 13.48 10.35 0.54
N GLU A 129 13.47 10.44 -0.79
CA GLU A 129 12.76 11.51 -1.52
C GLU A 129 11.23 11.49 -1.33
N TYR A 130 10.67 10.33 -1.00
CA TYR A 130 9.23 10.12 -0.78
C TYR A 130 8.84 10.17 0.71
N ALA A 131 9.80 10.39 1.61
CA ALA A 131 9.55 10.40 3.05
C ALA A 131 8.62 11.52 3.51
N HIS A 132 8.38 12.54 2.68
CA HIS A 132 7.39 13.59 2.94
C HIS A 132 5.96 13.02 3.08
N PHE A 133 5.60 11.94 2.39
CA PHE A 133 4.31 11.26 2.59
C PHE A 133 4.18 10.69 4.01
N LEU A 134 5.27 10.21 4.59
CA LEU A 134 5.27 9.71 5.96
C LEU A 134 5.17 10.86 6.96
N ALA A 135 5.80 12.00 6.68
CA ALA A 135 5.68 13.20 7.48
C ALA A 135 4.25 13.77 7.48
N GLU A 136 3.64 13.94 6.30
CA GLU A 136 2.23 14.36 6.14
C GLU A 136 1.32 13.42 6.95
N ARG A 137 1.47 12.10 6.78
CA ARG A 137 0.61 11.14 7.49
C ARG A 137 0.83 11.14 9.00
N ALA A 138 2.07 11.26 9.46
CA ALA A 138 2.41 11.27 10.87
C ALA A 138 1.86 12.52 11.57
N GLU A 139 1.85 13.66 10.88
CA GLU A 139 1.27 14.90 11.38
C GLU A 139 -0.25 14.79 11.49
N GLU A 140 -0.93 14.33 10.42
CA GLU A 140 -2.39 14.12 10.41
C GLU A 140 -2.88 13.22 11.54
N LEU A 141 -2.13 12.16 11.85
CA LEU A 141 -2.49 11.17 12.87
C LEU A 141 -1.97 11.51 14.27
N GLY A 142 -1.15 12.56 14.43
CA GLY A 142 -0.41 12.79 15.67
C GLY A 142 0.53 11.63 16.04
N ALA A 143 0.95 10.83 15.06
CA ALA A 143 1.75 9.63 15.24
C ALA A 143 3.25 9.96 15.29
N GLU A 144 4.02 9.15 16.03
CA GLU A 144 5.48 9.24 16.05
C GLU A 144 6.09 8.29 15.02
N VAL A 145 6.94 8.85 14.14
CA VAL A 145 7.64 8.11 13.09
C VAL A 145 9.13 8.40 13.16
N GLN A 146 9.93 7.35 13.29
CA GLN A 146 11.39 7.40 13.29
C GLN A 146 11.92 6.91 11.93
N LEU A 147 12.58 7.79 11.18
CA LEU A 147 13.18 7.49 9.89
C LEU A 147 14.65 7.12 10.07
N ILE A 148 15.02 5.89 9.76
CA ILE A 148 16.41 5.45 9.78
C ILE A 148 17.02 5.71 8.41
N VAL A 149 17.99 6.61 8.34
CA VAL A 149 18.52 7.15 7.09
C VAL A 149 20.04 7.16 7.11
N VAL A 150 20.66 7.23 5.93
CA VAL A 150 22.12 7.41 5.80
C VAL A 150 22.52 8.89 5.76
N LYS A 151 21.59 9.80 5.51
CA LYS A 151 21.83 11.24 5.51
C LYS A 151 20.58 11.99 5.98
N PRO A 152 20.71 13.16 6.61
CA PRO A 152 19.57 14.00 6.91
C PRO A 152 18.73 14.31 5.66
N LEU A 153 17.42 14.25 5.80
CA LEU A 153 16.43 14.62 4.82
C LEU A 153 15.91 16.03 5.12
N GLU A 154 15.45 16.72 4.08
CA GLU A 154 14.79 18.04 4.16
C GLU A 154 13.35 17.89 4.69
N LEU A 155 13.22 17.38 5.92
CA LEU A 155 11.95 17.17 6.61
C LEU A 155 11.95 17.89 7.96
N PRO A 156 10.79 18.38 8.41
CA PRO A 156 10.67 18.92 9.76
C PRO A 156 10.90 17.82 10.79
N GLY A 157 11.58 18.14 11.88
CA GLY A 157 11.83 17.17 12.95
C GLY A 157 13.15 17.41 13.67
N ASP A 158 13.47 16.48 14.57
CA ASP A 158 14.80 16.37 15.15
C ASP A 158 15.64 15.38 14.36
N ILE A 159 16.96 15.61 14.35
CA ILE A 159 17.94 14.76 13.68
C ILE A 159 18.87 14.22 14.74
N ILE A 160 19.06 12.92 14.72
CA ILE A 160 19.93 12.17 15.60
C ILE A 160 21.03 11.54 14.77
N PHE A 161 22.27 11.66 15.22
CA PHE A 161 23.39 10.91 14.68
C PHE A 161 23.68 9.74 15.61
N HIS A 162 23.61 8.52 15.08
CA HIS A 162 24.14 7.34 15.77
C HIS A 162 25.68 7.38 15.73
N SER A 163 26.33 6.76 16.70
CA SER A 163 27.79 6.66 16.81
C SER A 163 28.50 6.11 15.56
N SER A 164 27.80 5.32 14.75
CA SER A 164 28.30 4.81 13.46
C SER A 164 28.37 5.85 12.33
N ALA A 165 27.73 7.01 12.49
CA ALA A 165 27.66 8.03 11.44
C ALA A 165 29.05 8.62 11.14
N PRO A 166 29.45 8.74 9.86
CA PRO A 166 30.74 9.32 9.50
C PRO A 166 30.94 10.73 10.06
N PRO A 167 32.13 11.06 10.61
CA PRO A 167 32.39 12.37 11.20
C PRO A 167 32.08 13.55 10.29
N TYR A 168 32.40 13.45 8.99
CA TYR A 168 32.18 14.53 8.02
C TYR A 168 30.70 14.90 7.81
N LEU A 169 29.77 13.98 8.08
CA LEU A 169 28.33 14.27 8.06
C LEU A 169 27.91 14.93 9.36
N ARG A 170 28.35 14.38 10.49
CA ARG A 170 27.98 14.86 11.83
C ARG A 170 28.53 16.25 12.11
N GLU A 171 29.80 16.52 11.80
CA GLU A 171 30.51 17.76 12.13
C GLU A 171 29.90 19.03 11.51
N ARG A 172 29.09 18.88 10.45
CA ARG A 172 28.29 19.98 9.88
C ARG A 172 27.18 20.46 10.83
N TYR A 173 26.79 19.62 11.78
CA TYR A 173 25.68 19.86 12.71
C TYR A 173 26.16 19.90 14.16
N ILE A 174 26.98 18.92 14.57
CA ILE A 174 27.43 18.71 15.95
C ILE A 174 28.87 18.16 15.97
N LYS A 175 29.70 18.63 16.92
CA LYS A 175 31.10 18.17 17.09
C LYS A 175 31.27 17.05 18.12
N THR A 176 30.24 16.73 18.88
CA THR A 176 30.28 15.76 19.99
C THR A 176 30.30 14.31 19.46
N PRO A 177 31.14 13.41 20.02
CA PRO A 177 31.12 11.98 19.71
C PRO A 177 29.91 11.26 20.34
N GLY A 178 29.63 10.03 19.89
CA GLY A 178 28.52 9.21 20.42
C GLY A 178 27.18 9.42 19.71
N ASP A 179 26.10 9.01 20.37
CA ASP A 179 24.71 9.16 19.92
C ASP A 179 24.21 10.55 20.32
N VAL A 180 23.91 11.41 19.33
CA VAL A 180 23.64 12.82 19.59
C VAL A 180 22.46 13.36 18.78
N SER A 181 21.51 14.00 19.45
CA SER A 181 20.42 14.79 18.89
C SER A 181 20.87 16.24 18.65
N ILE A 182 20.49 16.81 17.50
CA ILE A 182 20.74 18.23 17.20
C ILE A 182 20.08 19.15 18.23
N ARG A 183 18.90 18.79 18.75
CA ARG A 183 18.13 19.63 19.68
C ARG A 183 18.37 19.32 21.15
N ARG A 184 18.57 18.03 21.49
CA ARG A 184 18.58 17.54 22.88
C ARG A 184 19.97 17.21 23.41
N GLY A 185 20.99 17.16 22.55
CA GLY A 185 22.34 16.76 22.95
C GLY A 185 22.50 15.25 23.02
N GLU A 186 23.29 14.76 23.98
CA GLU A 186 23.59 13.34 24.13
C GLU A 186 22.31 12.54 24.44
N ILE A 187 22.16 11.40 23.76
CA ILE A 187 21.02 10.50 23.89
C ILE A 187 21.49 9.05 23.81
N THR A 188 20.61 8.10 24.09
CA THR A 188 20.91 6.67 23.98
C THR A 188 19.96 6.02 23.00
N LEU A 189 20.50 5.44 21.93
CA LEU A 189 19.71 4.62 21.01
C LEU A 189 19.75 3.16 21.44
N SER A 190 18.61 2.47 21.29
CA SER A 190 18.49 1.05 21.60
C SER A 190 18.36 0.26 20.30
N LYS A 191 18.98 -0.93 20.26
CA LYS A 191 18.79 -1.85 19.14
C LYS A 191 17.37 -2.40 19.18
N ALA A 192 16.64 -2.22 18.10
CA ALA A 192 15.25 -2.66 18.02
C ALA A 192 15.16 -4.19 17.93
N THR A 193 14.24 -4.79 18.69
CA THR A 193 13.95 -6.22 18.67
C THR A 193 13.02 -6.56 17.50
N VAL A 194 13.43 -7.55 16.71
CA VAL A 194 12.68 -8.04 15.55
C VAL A 194 12.03 -9.36 15.95
N GLU A 195 10.72 -9.35 16.17
CA GLU A 195 9.95 -10.59 16.36
C GLU A 195 9.48 -11.12 15.01
N GLU A 196 9.74 -12.40 14.76
CA GLU A 196 9.25 -13.13 13.60
C GLU A 196 7.90 -13.73 13.95
N ASN A 197 6.81 -13.31 13.32
CA ASN A 197 5.54 -14.04 13.43
C ASN A 197 4.56 -13.70 12.31
N SER A 198 4.02 -14.77 11.73
CA SER A 198 2.94 -14.91 10.74
C SER A 198 3.36 -15.01 9.27
N THR A 199 2.89 -16.09 8.64
CA THR A 199 2.81 -16.25 7.18
C THR A 199 1.38 -15.99 6.75
N PRO A 200 1.02 -14.75 6.36
CA PRO A 200 -0.31 -14.48 5.85
C PRO A 200 -0.53 -15.19 4.51
N THR A 201 -1.79 -15.49 4.24
CA THR A 201 -2.19 -16.16 3.00
C THR A 201 -2.16 -15.15 1.86
N GLU A 202 -1.46 -15.48 0.77
CA GLU A 202 -1.41 -14.62 -0.41
C GLU A 202 -2.80 -14.45 -1.05
N PRO A 203 -3.13 -13.25 -1.58
CA PRO A 203 -4.39 -13.01 -2.24
C PRO A 203 -4.54 -13.86 -3.50
N ARG A 204 -5.73 -14.40 -3.70
CA ARG A 204 -6.06 -15.28 -4.82
C ARG A 204 -6.52 -14.48 -6.04
N PHE A 205 -5.59 -13.90 -6.80
CA PHE A 205 -5.92 -13.02 -7.93
C PHE A 205 -6.66 -13.70 -9.09
N TRP A 206 -6.58 -15.03 -9.22
CA TRP A 206 -7.39 -15.78 -10.18
C TRP A 206 -8.89 -15.77 -9.83
N ASP A 207 -9.25 -15.47 -8.57
CA ASP A 207 -10.63 -15.33 -8.12
C ASP A 207 -11.17 -13.90 -8.33
N ALA A 208 -10.45 -13.02 -9.03
CA ALA A 208 -10.85 -11.62 -9.22
C ALA A 208 -12.22 -11.45 -9.88
N LEU A 209 -12.55 -12.25 -10.90
CA LEU A 209 -13.87 -12.18 -11.55
C LEU A 209 -14.99 -12.59 -10.59
N LYS A 210 -14.75 -13.67 -9.82
CA LYS A 210 -15.68 -14.11 -8.78
C LYS A 210 -15.86 -13.01 -7.73
N ARG A 211 -14.77 -12.37 -7.30
CA ARG A 211 -14.82 -11.28 -6.32
C ARG A 211 -15.61 -10.08 -6.82
N VAL A 212 -15.50 -9.73 -8.10
CA VAL A 212 -16.33 -8.70 -8.74
C VAL A 212 -17.81 -9.10 -8.73
N GLY A 213 -18.11 -10.37 -9.05
CA GLY A 213 -19.46 -10.92 -8.95
C GLY A 213 -20.04 -10.81 -7.54
N GLU A 214 -19.27 -11.22 -6.52
CA GLU A 214 -19.68 -11.11 -5.11
C GLU A 214 -19.99 -9.66 -4.70
N ILE A 215 -19.11 -8.73 -5.03
CA ILE A 215 -19.22 -7.32 -4.63
C ILE A 215 -20.36 -6.60 -5.35
N LEU A 216 -20.56 -6.90 -6.63
CA LEU A 216 -21.64 -6.32 -7.42
C LEU A 216 -22.95 -7.12 -7.29
N ASN A 217 -22.97 -8.23 -6.54
CA ASN A 217 -24.10 -9.17 -6.48
C ASN A 217 -24.56 -9.65 -7.88
N LEU A 218 -23.60 -10.14 -8.67
CA LEU A 218 -23.79 -10.70 -10.01
C LEU A 218 -23.45 -12.18 -10.00
N ASP A 219 -24.28 -12.97 -10.67
CA ASP A 219 -24.00 -14.40 -10.87
C ASP A 219 -22.80 -14.59 -11.80
N ILE A 220 -22.05 -15.68 -11.58
CA ILE A 220 -20.93 -16.04 -12.45
C ILE A 220 -21.40 -16.41 -13.85
N ASP A 221 -22.60 -16.97 -13.97
CA ASP A 221 -23.21 -17.36 -15.24
C ASP A 221 -23.43 -16.15 -16.15
N PHE A 222 -23.72 -14.97 -15.57
CA PHE A 222 -23.81 -13.72 -16.34
C PHE A 222 -22.48 -13.34 -17.01
N PHE A 223 -21.34 -13.62 -16.36
CA PHE A 223 -20.04 -13.40 -16.97
C PHE A 223 -19.71 -14.44 -18.04
N GLU A 224 -20.24 -15.67 -17.93
CA GLU A 224 -20.15 -16.68 -18.98
C GLU A 224 -20.92 -16.25 -20.23
N ASP A 225 -22.13 -15.70 -20.07
CA ASP A 225 -22.90 -15.16 -21.20
C ASP A 225 -22.15 -14.01 -21.89
N LEU A 226 -21.58 -13.09 -21.12
CA LEU A 226 -20.74 -12.01 -21.65
C LEU A 226 -19.47 -12.49 -22.35
N ALA A 227 -18.86 -13.57 -21.85
CA ALA A 227 -17.62 -14.11 -22.42
C ALA A 227 -17.88 -14.98 -23.67
N SER A 228 -19.03 -15.65 -23.74
CA SER A 228 -19.39 -16.56 -24.82
C SER A 228 -20.05 -15.85 -26.01
N GLN A 229 -20.79 -14.77 -25.76
CA GLN A 229 -21.49 -14.02 -26.78
C GLN A 229 -20.65 -12.85 -27.32
N SER A 230 -20.78 -12.57 -28.62
CA SER A 230 -20.06 -11.46 -29.24
C SER A 230 -20.61 -10.09 -28.81
N VAL A 231 -21.94 -9.97 -28.77
CA VAL A 231 -22.67 -8.77 -28.36
C VAL A 231 -23.99 -9.18 -27.70
N LEU A 232 -24.29 -8.60 -26.53
CA LEU A 232 -25.57 -8.72 -25.85
C LEU A 232 -26.39 -7.43 -26.01
N SER A 233 -27.69 -7.56 -26.25
CA SER A 233 -28.56 -6.37 -26.37
C SER A 233 -28.68 -5.63 -25.04
N HIS A 234 -28.95 -4.32 -25.10
CA HIS A 234 -29.09 -3.52 -23.88
C HIS A 234 -30.27 -3.98 -23.01
N SER A 235 -31.39 -4.38 -23.63
CA SER A 235 -32.56 -4.90 -22.91
C SER A 235 -32.22 -6.20 -22.18
N TYR A 236 -31.55 -7.13 -22.85
CA TYR A 236 -31.14 -8.40 -22.25
C TYR A 236 -30.27 -8.19 -21.00
N ILE A 237 -29.33 -7.26 -21.07
CA ILE A 237 -28.49 -6.94 -19.91
C ILE A 237 -29.33 -6.38 -18.75
N LEU A 238 -30.24 -5.44 -19.02
CA LEU A 238 -31.07 -4.85 -17.98
C LEU A 238 -32.10 -5.82 -17.39
N ASP A 239 -32.40 -6.92 -18.06
CA ASP A 239 -33.21 -8.01 -17.51
C ASP A 239 -32.46 -8.81 -16.43
N HIS A 240 -31.12 -8.77 -16.42
CA HIS A 240 -30.27 -9.54 -15.50
C HIS A 240 -29.55 -8.68 -14.47
N ILE A 241 -29.25 -7.41 -14.80
CA ILE A 241 -28.49 -6.51 -13.93
C ILE A 241 -29.11 -5.12 -13.89
N THR A 242 -28.90 -4.44 -12.76
CA THR A 242 -29.28 -3.04 -12.56
C THR A 242 -28.40 -2.09 -13.37
N THR A 243 -28.90 -0.88 -13.64
CA THR A 243 -28.13 0.19 -14.30
C THR A 243 -26.85 0.55 -13.54
N TRP A 244 -26.87 0.43 -12.21
CA TRP A 244 -25.71 0.68 -11.36
C TRP A 244 -24.62 -0.38 -11.54
N GLN A 245 -24.99 -1.68 -11.52
CA GLN A 245 -24.08 -2.79 -11.83
C GLN A 245 -23.49 -2.63 -13.24
N LEU A 246 -24.34 -2.30 -14.23
CA LEU A 246 -23.92 -2.03 -15.60
C LEU A 246 -22.90 -0.88 -15.66
N GLY A 247 -23.14 0.19 -14.91
CA GLY A 247 -22.23 1.32 -14.76
C GLY A 247 -20.86 0.90 -14.26
N TYR A 248 -20.78 0.05 -13.24
CA TYR A 248 -19.51 -0.47 -12.73
C TYR A 248 -18.79 -1.37 -13.71
N LEU A 249 -19.50 -2.28 -14.39
CA LEU A 249 -18.90 -3.15 -15.40
C LEU A 249 -18.31 -2.33 -16.57
N ALA A 250 -19.00 -1.27 -17.00
CA ALA A 250 -18.50 -0.37 -18.03
C ALA A 250 -17.36 0.52 -17.52
N LYS A 251 -17.48 1.11 -16.32
CA LYS A 251 -16.48 1.97 -15.68
C LYS A 251 -15.17 1.24 -15.47
N TRP A 252 -15.25 0.03 -14.91
CA TRP A 252 -14.10 -0.84 -14.77
C TRP A 252 -13.76 -1.53 -16.08
N GLY A 253 -14.36 -1.22 -17.23
CA GLY A 253 -13.91 -1.73 -18.53
C GLY A 253 -13.96 -3.26 -18.67
N PHE A 254 -14.91 -3.94 -18.01
CA PHE A 254 -15.25 -5.34 -18.28
C PHE A 254 -16.06 -5.48 -19.57
N ILE A 255 -16.87 -4.48 -19.86
CA ILE A 255 -17.70 -4.42 -21.06
C ILE A 255 -17.54 -3.04 -21.72
N LYS A 256 -17.93 -2.94 -22.98
CA LYS A 256 -17.99 -1.68 -23.71
C LYS A 256 -19.25 -1.62 -24.55
N GLN A 257 -19.78 -0.42 -24.75
CA GLN A 257 -20.91 -0.20 -25.64
C GLN A 257 -20.45 -0.30 -27.09
N VAL A 258 -21.22 -1.02 -27.91
CA VAL A 258 -21.00 -1.23 -29.35
C VAL A 258 -22.33 -1.13 -30.09
N PRO A 259 -22.34 -1.00 -31.43
CA PRO A 259 -23.58 -1.13 -32.19
C PRO A 259 -24.29 -2.45 -31.86
N GLY A 260 -25.57 -2.38 -31.49
CA GLY A 260 -26.35 -3.55 -31.09
C GLY A 260 -26.39 -3.84 -29.58
N GLY A 261 -25.55 -3.18 -28.76
CA GLY A 261 -25.61 -3.30 -27.30
C GLY A 261 -24.24 -3.23 -26.63
N TRP A 262 -23.85 -4.30 -25.95
CA TRP A 262 -22.66 -4.38 -25.11
C TRP A 262 -21.83 -5.61 -25.45
N SER A 263 -20.52 -5.45 -25.48
CA SER A 263 -19.57 -6.51 -25.80
C SER A 263 -18.51 -6.63 -24.70
N SER A 264 -17.99 -7.84 -24.51
CA SER A 264 -16.90 -8.11 -23.57
C SER A 264 -15.60 -7.43 -24.02
N THR A 265 -14.82 -6.98 -23.04
CA THR A 265 -13.47 -6.44 -23.30
C THR A 265 -12.41 -7.55 -23.16
N PRO A 266 -11.19 -7.34 -23.68
CA PRO A 266 -10.08 -8.24 -23.44
C PRO A 266 -9.81 -8.49 -21.94
N LYS A 267 -10.11 -7.50 -21.09
CA LYS A 267 -9.98 -7.65 -19.63
C LYS A 267 -10.95 -8.70 -19.08
N LEU A 268 -12.24 -8.63 -19.44
CA LEU A 268 -13.21 -9.63 -18.99
C LEU A 268 -12.80 -11.03 -19.46
N LEU A 269 -12.40 -11.17 -20.72
CA LEU A 269 -11.95 -12.46 -21.27
C LEU A 269 -10.71 -12.99 -20.56
N TYR A 270 -9.74 -12.13 -20.23
CA TYR A 270 -8.55 -12.50 -19.47
C TYR A 270 -8.91 -13.02 -18.07
N LEU A 271 -9.72 -12.26 -17.31
CA LEU A 271 -10.12 -12.63 -15.95
C LEU A 271 -11.02 -13.88 -15.94
N TYR A 272 -11.89 -14.03 -16.94
CA TYR A 272 -12.70 -15.24 -17.13
C TYR A 272 -11.83 -16.46 -17.45
N GLY A 273 -10.81 -16.29 -18.30
CA GLY A 273 -9.83 -17.34 -18.58
C GLY A 273 -9.02 -17.76 -17.36
N LEU A 274 -8.66 -16.82 -16.47
CA LEU A 274 -8.02 -17.13 -15.19
C LEU A 274 -8.94 -17.94 -14.27
N TYR A 275 -10.22 -17.55 -14.22
CA TYR A 275 -11.22 -18.22 -13.41
C TYR A 275 -11.50 -19.67 -13.89
N ARG A 276 -11.65 -19.89 -15.21
CA ARG A 276 -11.99 -21.18 -15.83
C ARG A 276 -10.85 -22.21 -15.87
N ARG A 277 -9.59 -21.81 -15.72
CA ARG A 277 -8.43 -22.72 -15.78
C ARG A 277 -8.23 -23.55 -14.49
N ARG A 278 -9.26 -23.67 -13.67
CA ARG A 278 -9.32 -24.44 -12.43
C ARG A 278 -10.54 -25.35 -12.45
#